data_AF-A0AAW2H8G8-F1
#
_entry.id   AF-A0AAW2H8G8-F1
#
_cell.length_a   1.000
_cell.length_b   1.000
_cell.length_c   1.000
_cell.angle_alpha   90.00
_cell.angle_beta   90.00
_cell.angle_gamma   90.00
#
_symmetry.space_group_name_H-M   'P 1'
#
loop_
_entity.id
_entity.type
_entity.pdbx_description
1 polymer ?
#
loop_
_entity_poly.entity_id
_entity_poly.type
_entity_poly.pdbx_seq_one_letter_code
_entity_poly.pdbx_strand_id
1 'polypeptide(L)'
;MKTQINIRIAVLLLLVLAAACQRVSNLDAGMQIINDLTYRKLAELVSKDAFSIIDMNLNERCPLDAAACHNKRCRVERTHRSGRPAGSFRVDLRSVPEGYSPDAKNSSFIWKRIYELAHRDAFLQALISGLHFSITIHIASFFTSFHGVFIPNSIHYFQKYRRDYKTNMYILYLYVRSSVYALGKNHRPSLAVHASLDPRADMKHILRLRKMLYVVNCLSCDRCRVWGRVQLHGLIAATKIHMSMDAKYLSTNELVCLVHLFHKLSTSVREMKRLESFRWRPKVWVSSPCL
;
A
#
# COMPACT_ATOMS: atom_id res chain seq x y z
N MET A 1 -34.50 30.67 25.35
CA MET A 1 -33.14 30.91 24.79
C MET A 1 -32.30 29.65 24.59
N LYS A 2 -32.14 28.76 25.59
CA LYS A 2 -31.30 27.55 25.47
C LYS A 2 -31.69 26.62 24.29
N THR A 3 -32.98 26.44 24.01
CA THR A 3 -33.48 25.57 22.92
C THR A 3 -33.14 26.08 21.51
N GLN A 4 -33.21 27.40 21.29
CA GLN A 4 -32.85 28.04 20.02
C GLN A 4 -31.34 27.96 19.74
N ILE A 5 -30.50 28.09 20.77
CA ILE A 5 -29.05 27.95 20.67
C ILE A 5 -28.67 26.50 20.30
N ASN A 6 -29.31 25.51 20.93
CA ASN A 6 -29.08 24.10 20.63
C ASN A 6 -29.47 23.72 19.18
N ILE A 7 -30.56 24.29 18.66
CA ILE A 7 -30.96 24.09 17.26
C ILE A 7 -29.94 24.70 16.29
N ARG A 8 -29.46 25.92 16.53
CA ARG A 8 -28.45 26.56 15.68
C ARG A 8 -27.13 25.79 15.66
N ILE A 9 -26.69 25.30 16.82
CA ILE A 9 -25.48 24.47 16.92
C ILE A 9 -25.65 23.14 16.17
N ALA A 10 -26.81 22.49 16.30
CA ALA A 10 -27.11 21.26 15.58
C ALA A 10 -27.13 21.46 14.05
N VAL A 11 -27.72 22.56 13.57
CA VAL A 11 -27.72 22.92 12.14
C VAL A 11 -26.31 23.20 11.63
N LEU A 12 -25.49 23.92 12.40
CA LEU A 12 -24.09 24.17 12.04
C LEU A 12 -23.28 22.87 11.96
N LEU A 13 -23.43 21.98 12.94
CA LEU A 13 -22.79 20.66 12.94
C LEU A 13 -23.22 19.83 11.71
N LEU A 14 -24.50 19.82 11.36
CA LEU A 14 -25.00 19.13 10.18
C LEU A 14 -24.42 19.70 8.87
N LEU A 15 -24.33 21.02 8.74
CA LEU A 15 -23.74 21.67 7.57
C LEU A 15 -22.23 21.36 7.44
N VAL A 16 -21.50 21.37 8.55
CA VAL A 16 -20.08 20.99 8.58
C VAL A 16 -19.90 19.52 8.20
N LEU A 17 -20.74 18.62 8.73
CA LEU A 17 -20.72 17.19 8.38
C LEU A 17 -21.06 16.95 6.91
N ALA A 18 -22.04 17.68 6.36
CA ALA A 18 -22.42 17.60 4.95
C ALA A 18 -21.29 18.12 4.03
N ALA A 19 -20.67 19.25 4.36
CA ALA A 19 -19.53 19.78 3.62
C ALA A 19 -18.32 18.84 3.66
N ALA A 20 -18.05 18.21 4.82
CA ALA A 20 -17.02 17.19 4.95
C ALA A 20 -17.35 15.94 4.12
N CYS A 21 -18.62 15.52 4.07
CA CYS A 21 -19.08 14.39 3.27
C CYS A 21 -18.93 14.65 1.76
N GLN A 22 -19.33 15.84 1.29
CA GLN A 22 -19.19 16.24 -0.10
C GLN A 22 -17.72 16.33 -0.53
N ARG A 23 -16.85 16.84 0.36
CA ARG A 23 -15.40 16.89 0.11
C ARG A 23 -14.79 15.48 -0.02
N VAL A 24 -15.25 14.51 0.78
CA VAL A 24 -14.80 13.11 0.69
C VAL A 24 -15.31 12.42 -0.58
N SER A 25 -16.58 12.60 -0.96
CA SER A 25 -17.11 12.02 -2.21
C SER A 25 -16.43 12.60 -3.45
N ASN A 26 -16.10 13.90 -3.42
CA ASN A 26 -15.35 14.55 -4.49
C ASN A 26 -13.91 14.03 -4.58
N LEU A 27 -13.27 13.73 -3.43
CA LEU A 27 -11.95 13.11 -3.40
C LEU A 27 -11.98 11.69 -3.99
N ASP A 28 -12.95 10.87 -3.60
CA ASP A 28 -13.11 9.51 -4.11
C ASP A 28 -13.30 9.51 -5.64
N ALA A 29 -14.20 10.35 -6.16
CA ALA A 29 -14.43 10.47 -7.60
C ALA A 29 -13.16 10.94 -8.34
N GLY A 30 -12.48 11.96 -7.83
CA GLY A 30 -11.23 12.44 -8.42
C GLY A 30 -10.12 11.39 -8.44
N MET A 31 -9.98 10.62 -7.35
CA MET A 31 -9.00 9.53 -7.28
C MET A 31 -9.31 8.41 -8.27
N GLN A 32 -10.58 8.06 -8.47
CA GLN A 32 -10.97 7.06 -9.49
C GLN A 32 -10.62 7.53 -10.90
N ILE A 33 -10.94 8.78 -11.26
CA ILE A 33 -10.64 9.35 -12.58
C ILE A 33 -9.13 9.31 -12.85
N ILE A 34 -8.31 9.76 -11.90
CA ILE A 34 -6.85 9.73 -12.02
C ILE A 34 -6.35 8.29 -12.16
N ASN A 35 -6.93 7.37 -11.39
CA ASN A 35 -6.54 5.97 -11.39
C ASN A 35 -6.88 5.27 -12.72
N ASP A 36 -8.04 5.53 -13.29
CA ASP A 36 -8.48 4.92 -14.56
C ASP A 36 -7.53 5.27 -15.73
N LEU A 37 -6.99 6.49 -15.73
CA LEU A 37 -5.99 6.95 -16.72
C LEU A 37 -4.62 6.29 -16.53
N THR A 38 -4.31 5.87 -15.30
CA THR A 38 -2.97 5.40 -14.91
C THR A 38 -2.88 3.86 -14.89
N TYR A 39 -3.95 3.20 -14.45
CA TYR A 39 -3.99 1.77 -14.16
C TYR A 39 -3.55 0.92 -15.36
N ARG A 40 -4.09 1.18 -16.56
CA ARG A 40 -3.80 0.38 -17.75
C ARG A 40 -2.31 0.41 -18.12
N LYS A 41 -1.70 1.59 -18.06
CA LYS A 41 -0.26 1.77 -18.34
C LYS A 41 0.60 1.03 -17.31
N LEU A 42 0.23 1.12 -16.02
CA LEU A 42 0.94 0.39 -14.97
C LEU A 42 0.79 -1.13 -15.14
N ALA A 43 -0.42 -1.61 -15.43
CA ALA A 43 -0.70 -3.03 -15.65
C ALA A 43 0.08 -3.59 -16.85
N GLU A 44 0.17 -2.83 -17.95
CA GLU A 44 1.00 -3.20 -19.08
C GLU A 44 2.48 -3.23 -18.69
N LEU A 45 2.97 -2.21 -17.98
CA LEU A 45 4.38 -2.11 -17.61
C LEU A 45 4.81 -3.28 -16.73
N VAL A 46 4.07 -3.60 -15.67
CA VAL A 46 4.39 -4.71 -14.75
C VAL A 46 4.25 -6.10 -15.39
N SER A 47 3.63 -6.20 -16.57
CA SER A 47 3.53 -7.47 -17.30
C SER A 47 4.81 -7.83 -18.06
N LYS A 48 5.66 -6.83 -18.36
CA LYS A 48 6.91 -7.00 -19.12
C LYS A 48 8.00 -7.61 -18.24
N ASP A 49 8.84 -8.48 -18.82
CA ASP A 49 9.92 -9.17 -18.09
C ASP A 49 10.88 -8.22 -17.36
N ALA A 50 11.16 -7.05 -17.95
CA ALA A 50 11.98 -6.00 -17.34
C ALA A 50 11.42 -5.44 -16.02
N PHE A 51 10.11 -5.59 -15.79
CA PHE A 51 9.44 -5.14 -14.58
C PHE A 51 8.79 -6.28 -13.79
N SER A 52 8.71 -7.51 -14.29
CA SER A 52 8.14 -8.64 -13.54
C SER A 52 9.18 -9.52 -12.88
N ILE A 53 10.41 -9.57 -13.39
CA ILE A 53 11.46 -10.46 -12.89
C ILE A 53 12.40 -9.67 -11.98
N ILE A 54 12.47 -10.05 -10.70
CA ILE A 54 13.30 -9.39 -9.70
C ILE A 54 14.22 -10.39 -8.98
N ASP A 55 15.40 -9.90 -8.63
CA ASP A 55 16.35 -10.64 -7.81
C ASP A 55 16.22 -10.22 -6.35
N MET A 56 15.96 -11.18 -5.47
CA MET A 56 15.78 -10.92 -4.06
C MET A 56 16.35 -12.02 -3.18
N ASN A 57 16.93 -11.60 -2.07
CA ASN A 57 17.40 -12.51 -1.03
C ASN A 57 16.24 -12.88 -0.11
N LEU A 58 15.67 -14.08 -0.30
CA LEU A 58 14.62 -14.63 0.56
C LEU A 58 15.16 -15.47 1.72
N ASN A 59 16.49 -15.62 1.84
CA ASN A 59 17.15 -16.36 2.91
C ASN A 59 17.73 -15.43 3.98
N GLU A 60 17.52 -14.11 3.87
CA GLU A 60 17.95 -13.16 4.88
C GLU A 60 17.28 -13.49 6.22
N ARG A 61 18.09 -13.62 7.27
CA ARG A 61 17.64 -14.11 8.58
C ARG A 61 16.64 -13.13 9.16
N CYS A 62 15.60 -13.69 9.77
CA CYS A 62 14.73 -12.92 10.65
C CYS A 62 15.51 -12.64 11.95
N PRO A 63 15.58 -11.38 12.42
CA PRO A 63 16.20 -11.04 13.72
C PRO A 63 15.38 -11.51 14.93
N LEU A 64 14.31 -12.26 14.71
CA LEU A 64 13.38 -12.78 15.71
C LEU A 64 13.22 -14.29 15.45
N ASP A 65 12.77 -15.05 16.45
CA ASP A 65 12.40 -16.45 16.22
C ASP A 65 11.12 -16.51 15.37
N ALA A 66 11.25 -16.86 14.10
CA ALA A 66 10.13 -16.98 13.16
C ALA A 66 9.93 -18.44 12.73
N ALA A 67 8.67 -18.89 12.76
CA ALA A 67 8.28 -20.19 12.23
C ALA A 67 8.47 -20.23 10.71
N ALA A 68 9.11 -21.28 10.20
CA ALA A 68 9.36 -21.45 8.78
C ALA A 68 8.07 -21.80 8.01
N CYS A 69 8.01 -21.39 6.73
CA CYS A 69 6.95 -21.80 5.81
C CYS A 69 7.16 -23.27 5.39
N HIS A 70 6.36 -24.18 5.95
CA HIS A 70 6.43 -25.60 5.61
C HIS A 70 5.45 -26.02 4.49
N ASN A 71 4.48 -25.18 4.15
CA ASN A 71 3.44 -25.49 3.17
C ASN A 71 3.86 -25.10 1.73
N LYS A 72 3.65 -26.02 0.77
CA LYS A 72 3.88 -25.74 -0.67
C LYS A 72 3.05 -24.56 -1.18
N ARG A 73 1.86 -24.31 -0.63
CA ARG A 73 0.99 -23.17 -1.00
C ARG A 73 1.56 -21.80 -0.61
N CYS A 74 2.45 -21.79 0.38
CA CYS A 74 3.09 -20.56 0.83
C CYS A 74 4.44 -20.34 0.13
N ARG A 75 5.13 -21.42 -0.29
CA ARG A 75 6.45 -21.35 -0.93
C ARG A 75 6.39 -20.66 -2.30
N VAL A 76 7.25 -19.67 -2.48
CA VAL A 76 7.48 -19.01 -3.77
C VAL A 76 8.53 -19.81 -4.54
N GLU A 77 8.34 -19.98 -5.85
CA GLU A 77 9.31 -20.64 -6.72
C GLU A 77 10.63 -19.86 -6.76
N ARG A 78 11.75 -20.56 -6.61
CA ARG A 78 13.08 -19.98 -6.47
C ARG A 78 13.98 -20.56 -7.55
N THR A 79 14.29 -19.78 -8.58
CA THR A 79 15.27 -20.19 -9.59
C THR A 79 16.65 -19.71 -9.16
N HIS A 80 17.58 -20.66 -8.92
CA HIS A 80 18.97 -20.36 -8.63
C HIS A 80 19.72 -20.10 -9.94
N ARG A 81 20.61 -19.10 -9.96
CA ARG A 81 21.45 -18.79 -11.12
C ARG A 81 22.91 -18.81 -10.70
N SER A 82 23.76 -19.54 -11.42
CA SER A 82 25.21 -19.51 -11.23
C SER A 82 25.75 -18.08 -11.38
N GLY A 83 26.70 -17.68 -10.52
CA GLY A 83 27.33 -16.35 -10.56
C GLY A 83 26.63 -15.25 -9.78
N ARG A 84 25.73 -15.56 -8.84
CA ARG A 84 25.05 -14.57 -7.97
C ARG A 84 25.35 -14.76 -6.49
N PRO A 85 25.17 -13.71 -5.65
CA PRO A 85 25.38 -13.81 -4.22
C PRO A 85 24.55 -14.95 -3.61
N ALA A 86 25.16 -15.71 -2.70
CA ALA A 86 24.51 -16.83 -2.03
C ALA A 86 23.16 -16.40 -1.41
N GLY A 87 22.09 -17.13 -1.73
CA GLY A 87 20.73 -16.87 -1.22
C GLY A 87 19.92 -15.83 -2.01
N SER A 88 20.46 -15.24 -3.09
CA SER A 88 19.68 -14.43 -4.03
C SER A 88 18.93 -15.32 -5.03
N PHE A 89 17.61 -15.17 -5.09
CA PHE A 89 16.75 -15.93 -6.00
C PHE A 89 16.10 -15.00 -7.01
N ARG A 90 15.94 -15.50 -8.23
CA ARG A 90 15.11 -14.83 -9.23
C ARG A 90 13.65 -15.22 -9.00
N VAL A 91 12.81 -14.21 -8.87
CA VAL A 91 11.37 -14.33 -8.61
C VAL A 91 10.62 -13.61 -9.73
N ASP A 92 9.67 -14.31 -10.34
CA ASP A 92 8.69 -13.69 -11.24
C ASP A 92 7.49 -13.22 -10.42
N LEU A 93 7.30 -11.91 -10.33
CA LEU A 93 6.21 -11.31 -9.55
C LEU A 93 4.83 -11.63 -10.13
N ARG A 94 4.72 -12.02 -11.41
CA ARG A 94 3.45 -12.41 -12.04
C ARG A 94 2.92 -13.73 -11.49
N SER A 95 3.80 -14.64 -11.09
CA SER A 95 3.42 -15.93 -10.51
C SER A 95 3.14 -15.86 -9.00
N VAL A 96 3.34 -14.69 -8.38
CA VAL A 96 3.17 -14.49 -6.94
C VAL A 96 2.00 -13.53 -6.68
N PRO A 97 0.74 -14.00 -6.64
CA PRO A 97 -0.38 -13.11 -6.36
C PRO A 97 -0.36 -12.65 -4.90
N GLU A 98 -0.59 -11.34 -4.69
CA GLU A 98 -0.87 -10.78 -3.37
C GLU A 98 -2.36 -10.91 -3.09
N GLY A 99 -2.68 -11.53 -1.96
CA GLY A 99 -4.05 -11.81 -1.59
C GLY A 99 -4.06 -12.57 -0.27
N TYR A 100 -5.18 -13.18 0.05
CA TYR A 100 -5.29 -13.97 1.27
C TYR A 100 -4.28 -15.12 1.27
N SER A 101 -3.63 -15.30 2.42
CA SER A 101 -2.70 -16.39 2.66
C SER A 101 -2.99 -16.99 4.04
N PRO A 102 -3.46 -18.24 4.13
CA PRO A 102 -3.75 -18.88 5.40
C PRO A 102 -2.49 -19.09 6.25
N ASP A 103 -1.32 -19.12 5.62
CA ASP A 103 -0.03 -19.33 6.26
C ASP A 103 0.55 -18.05 6.90
N ALA A 104 -0.12 -16.89 6.80
CA ALA A 104 0.34 -15.60 7.35
C ALA A 104 0.14 -15.48 8.88
N LYS A 105 0.63 -16.46 9.63
CA LYS A 105 0.57 -16.49 11.10
C LYS A 105 1.47 -15.40 11.72
N ASN A 106 1.07 -14.87 12.86
CA ASN A 106 1.79 -13.83 13.63
C ASN A 106 2.02 -12.50 12.89
N SER A 107 1.27 -12.22 11.82
CA SER A 107 1.36 -10.95 11.08
C SER A 107 1.04 -9.71 11.93
N SER A 108 0.18 -9.86 12.95
CA SER A 108 -0.14 -8.79 13.91
C SER A 108 1.08 -8.29 14.68
N PHE A 109 1.97 -9.20 15.10
CA PHE A 109 3.22 -8.85 15.78
C PHE A 109 4.17 -8.09 14.86
N ILE A 110 4.28 -8.52 13.60
CA ILE A 110 5.08 -7.83 12.57
C ILE A 110 4.56 -6.40 12.36
N TRP A 111 3.25 -6.23 12.21
CA TRP A 111 2.65 -4.90 12.10
C TRP A 111 2.91 -4.03 13.32
N LYS A 112 2.78 -4.57 14.54
CA LYS A 112 3.12 -3.83 15.77
C LYS A 112 4.55 -3.27 15.71
N ARG A 113 5.53 -4.10 15.34
CA ARG A 113 6.94 -3.67 15.19
C ARG A 113 7.13 -2.63 14.09
N ILE A 114 6.44 -2.76 12.96
CA ILE A 114 6.48 -1.76 11.88
C ILE A 114 5.95 -0.40 12.38
N TYR A 115 4.83 -0.38 13.11
CA TYR A 115 4.29 0.86 13.66
C TYR A 115 5.17 1.46 14.77
N GLU A 116 5.84 0.64 15.58
CA GLU A 116 6.86 1.10 16.53
C GLU A 116 8.02 1.82 15.82
N LEU A 117 8.47 1.30 14.67
CA LEU A 117 9.52 1.94 13.86
C LEU A 117 9.07 3.26 13.20
N ALA A 118 7.78 3.36 12.87
CA ALA A 118 7.16 4.58 12.35
C ALA A 118 6.78 5.59 13.45
N HIS A 119 6.92 5.22 14.73
CA HIS A 119 6.49 6.05 15.84
C HIS A 119 7.21 7.41 15.87
N ARG A 120 6.49 8.43 16.36
CA ARG A 120 6.91 9.85 16.41
C ARG A 120 7.19 10.47 15.05
N ASP A 121 6.54 9.96 14.00
CA ASP A 121 6.60 10.53 12.67
C ASP A 121 5.22 10.38 12.01
N ALA A 122 4.40 11.42 12.13
CA ALA A 122 3.01 11.38 11.68
C ALA A 122 2.91 11.08 10.18
N PHE A 123 3.85 11.58 9.39
CA PHE A 123 3.86 11.36 7.95
C PHE A 123 4.23 9.92 7.60
N LEU A 124 5.34 9.40 8.12
CA LEU A 124 5.72 8.00 7.90
C LEU A 124 4.64 7.04 8.44
N GLN A 125 4.02 7.36 9.58
CA GLN A 125 2.92 6.58 10.12
C GLN A 125 1.69 6.58 9.20
N ALA A 126 1.37 7.71 8.56
CA ALA A 126 0.32 7.79 7.54
C ALA A 126 0.67 6.94 6.31
N LEU A 127 1.91 7.01 5.80
CA LEU A 127 2.35 6.18 4.67
C LEU A 127 2.25 4.68 4.98
N ILE A 128 2.72 4.25 6.15
CA ILE A 128 2.62 2.85 6.60
C ILE A 128 1.16 2.43 6.80
N SER A 129 0.32 3.31 7.35
CA SER A 129 -1.12 3.06 7.49
C SER A 129 -1.80 2.88 6.13
N GLY A 130 -1.47 3.73 5.15
CA GLY A 130 -1.97 3.60 3.78
C GLY A 130 -1.52 2.31 3.12
N LEU A 131 -0.27 1.90 3.35
CA LEU A 131 0.28 0.66 2.83
C LEU A 131 -0.44 -0.58 3.41
N HIS A 132 -0.62 -0.59 4.73
CA HIS A 132 -1.36 -1.65 5.42
C HIS A 132 -2.80 -1.75 4.92
N PHE A 133 -3.46 -0.61 4.67
CA PHE A 133 -4.81 -0.60 4.11
C PHE A 133 -4.86 -1.10 2.67
N SER A 134 -3.88 -0.74 1.83
CA SER A 134 -3.73 -1.29 0.48
C SER A 134 -3.64 -2.83 0.52
N ILE A 135 -2.78 -3.38 1.38
CA ILE A 135 -2.65 -4.84 1.57
C ILE A 135 -3.97 -5.47 2.02
N THR A 136 -4.69 -4.80 2.94
CA THR A 136 -6.02 -5.26 3.40
C THR A 136 -7.03 -5.35 2.24
N ILE A 137 -7.02 -4.36 1.33
CA ILE A 137 -7.84 -4.39 0.11
C ILE A 137 -7.43 -5.55 -0.79
N HIS A 138 -6.13 -5.80 -1.01
CA HIS A 138 -5.67 -6.94 -1.81
C HIS A 138 -6.12 -8.28 -1.20
N ILE A 139 -6.00 -8.45 0.12
CA ILE A 139 -6.47 -9.65 0.83
C ILE A 139 -7.99 -9.83 0.65
N ALA A 140 -8.77 -8.76 0.80
CA ALA A 140 -10.22 -8.80 0.65
C ALA A 140 -10.65 -9.08 -0.80
N SER A 141 -9.97 -8.51 -1.79
CA SER A 141 -10.34 -8.67 -3.21
C SER A 141 -9.90 -10.00 -3.81
N PHE A 142 -8.73 -10.48 -3.38
CA PHE A 142 -8.12 -11.73 -3.83
C PHE A 142 -8.16 -12.77 -2.71
N PHE A 143 -9.36 -12.98 -2.15
CA PHE A 143 -9.55 -13.77 -0.92
C PHE A 143 -9.50 -15.27 -1.17
N THR A 144 -10.26 -15.77 -2.14
CA THR A 144 -10.20 -17.18 -2.56
C THR A 144 -10.23 -17.27 -4.07
N SER A 145 -9.55 -18.26 -4.65
CA SER A 145 -9.62 -18.51 -6.09
C SER A 145 -10.43 -19.78 -6.35
N PHE A 146 -11.36 -19.70 -7.31
CA PHE A 146 -12.13 -20.83 -7.82
C PHE A 146 -12.00 -20.85 -9.34
N HIS A 147 -11.44 -21.92 -9.90
CA HIS A 147 -11.18 -22.06 -11.35
C HIS A 147 -10.44 -20.86 -11.96
N GLY A 148 -9.43 -20.32 -11.25
CA GLY A 148 -8.65 -19.17 -11.70
C GLY A 148 -9.32 -17.81 -11.49
N VAL A 149 -10.57 -17.77 -11.04
CA VAL A 149 -11.30 -16.52 -10.75
C VAL A 149 -11.22 -16.23 -9.25
N PHE A 150 -10.83 -15.00 -8.90
CA PHE A 150 -10.84 -14.55 -7.51
C PHE A 150 -12.24 -14.14 -7.06
N ILE A 151 -12.66 -14.70 -5.93
CA ILE A 151 -13.87 -14.36 -5.21
C ILE A 151 -13.49 -13.39 -4.09
N PRO A 152 -14.03 -12.17 -4.07
CA PRO A 152 -13.76 -11.19 -3.03
C PRO A 152 -14.55 -11.50 -1.75
N ASN A 153 -14.01 -11.07 -0.62
CA ASN A 153 -14.65 -11.08 0.69
C ASN A 153 -14.84 -9.64 1.17
N SER A 154 -16.00 -9.05 0.83
CA SER A 154 -16.34 -7.68 1.23
C SER A 154 -16.52 -7.54 2.74
N ILE A 155 -16.92 -8.60 3.45
CA ILE A 155 -17.03 -8.60 4.92
C ILE A 155 -15.66 -8.36 5.55
N HIS A 156 -14.62 -9.03 5.04
CA HIS A 156 -13.24 -8.83 5.50
C HIS A 156 -12.78 -7.38 5.33
N TYR A 157 -13.13 -6.75 4.19
CA TYR A 157 -12.87 -5.32 3.96
C TYR A 157 -13.60 -4.43 4.98
N PHE A 158 -14.91 -4.60 5.14
CA PHE A 158 -15.70 -3.73 6.03
C PHE A 158 -15.34 -3.87 7.50
N GLN A 159 -14.91 -5.05 7.95
CA GLN A 159 -14.42 -5.26 9.33
C GLN A 159 -13.14 -4.47 9.64
N LYS A 160 -12.33 -4.15 8.63
CA LYS A 160 -11.05 -3.43 8.77
C LYS A 160 -11.12 -1.98 8.28
N TYR A 161 -12.21 -1.61 7.62
CA TYR A 161 -12.38 -0.30 7.03
C TYR A 161 -12.40 0.81 8.10
N ARG A 162 -11.58 1.84 7.87
CA ARG A 162 -11.63 3.12 8.59
C ARG A 162 -11.39 4.25 7.59
N ARG A 163 -12.10 5.37 7.78
CA ARG A 163 -11.97 6.54 6.89
C ARG A 163 -10.53 7.06 6.86
N ASP A 164 -9.87 7.10 8.02
CA ASP A 164 -8.48 7.56 8.12
C ASP A 164 -7.51 6.67 7.34
N TYR A 165 -7.75 5.35 7.33
CA TYR A 165 -6.93 4.40 6.57
C TYR A 165 -7.08 4.60 5.05
N LYS A 166 -8.31 4.89 4.60
CA LYS A 166 -8.60 5.26 3.21
C LYS A 166 -7.88 6.55 2.82
N THR A 167 -7.98 7.60 3.65
CA THR A 167 -7.27 8.86 3.42
C THR A 167 -5.75 8.66 3.38
N ASN A 168 -5.20 7.90 4.31
CA ASN A 168 -3.77 7.57 4.35
C ASN A 168 -3.30 6.80 3.10
N MET A 169 -4.13 5.90 2.57
CA MET A 169 -3.84 5.22 1.31
C MET A 169 -3.82 6.19 0.13
N TYR A 170 -4.73 7.17 0.07
CA TYR A 170 -4.69 8.21 -0.96
C TYR A 170 -3.48 9.13 -0.83
N ILE A 171 -3.07 9.48 0.39
CA ILE A 171 -1.80 10.20 0.62
C ILE A 171 -0.63 9.40 0.06
N LEU A 172 -0.54 8.11 0.38
CA LEU A 172 0.51 7.23 -0.15
C LEU A 172 0.44 7.12 -1.68
N TYR A 173 -0.75 6.99 -2.28
CA TYR A 173 -0.92 6.97 -3.73
C TYR A 173 -0.38 8.24 -4.38
N LEU A 174 -0.73 9.42 -3.85
CA LEU A 174 -0.29 10.70 -4.40
C LEU A 174 1.22 10.91 -4.17
N TYR A 175 1.75 10.46 -3.05
CA TYR A 175 3.19 10.46 -2.75
C TYR A 175 3.98 9.63 -3.77
N VAL A 176 3.53 8.41 -4.06
CA VAL A 176 4.17 7.53 -5.06
C VAL A 176 3.97 8.09 -6.47
N ARG A 177 2.75 8.52 -6.84
CA ARG A 177 2.46 9.13 -8.15
C ARG A 177 3.35 10.33 -8.45
N SER A 178 3.53 11.23 -7.48
CA SER A 178 4.39 12.41 -7.64
C SER A 178 5.87 12.03 -7.83
N SER A 179 6.36 11.01 -7.13
CA SER A 179 7.72 10.50 -7.34
C SER A 179 7.91 9.91 -8.74
N VAL A 180 6.94 9.14 -9.26
CA VAL A 180 6.99 8.59 -10.62
C VAL A 180 6.90 9.70 -11.68
N TYR A 181 6.09 10.73 -11.44
CA TYR A 181 6.02 11.90 -12.33
C TYR A 181 7.35 12.65 -12.41
N ALA A 182 8.04 12.82 -11.28
CA ALA A 182 9.34 13.48 -11.20
C ALA A 182 10.43 12.76 -12.02
N LEU A 183 10.43 11.42 -12.02
CA LEU A 183 11.34 10.62 -12.85
C LEU A 183 11.22 10.94 -14.35
N GLY A 184 9.99 11.16 -14.84
CA GLY A 184 9.75 11.45 -16.25
C GLY A 184 10.12 12.86 -16.69
N LYS A 185 10.42 13.77 -15.76
CA LYS A 185 10.67 15.19 -16.04
C LYS A 185 12.05 15.68 -15.57
N ASN A 186 12.88 14.83 -14.96
CA ASN A 186 14.12 15.23 -14.27
C ASN A 186 13.90 16.44 -13.33
N HIS A 187 12.72 16.52 -12.70
CA HIS A 187 12.31 17.67 -11.89
C HIS A 187 11.88 17.20 -10.49
N ARG A 188 12.01 18.08 -9.48
CA ARG A 188 11.62 17.75 -8.11
C ARG A 188 10.09 17.55 -8.02
N PRO A 189 9.59 16.51 -7.33
CA PRO A 189 8.16 16.39 -7.11
C PRO A 189 7.66 17.57 -6.25
N SER A 190 6.71 18.35 -6.77
CA SER A 190 5.97 19.32 -5.96
C SER A 190 4.66 18.68 -5.51
N LEU A 191 4.68 18.03 -4.35
CA LEU A 191 3.46 17.71 -3.62
C LEU A 191 3.31 18.76 -2.52
N ALA A 192 2.36 19.68 -2.64
CA ALA A 192 2.11 20.77 -1.68
C ALA A 192 1.82 20.30 -0.24
N VAL A 193 1.63 18.99 -0.03
CA VAL A 193 1.47 18.35 1.29
C VAL A 193 2.81 18.17 2.02
N HIS A 194 3.94 18.14 1.29
CA HIS A 194 5.30 18.13 1.83
C HIS A 194 5.87 19.55 1.94
N ALA A 195 5.24 20.40 2.73
CA ALA A 195 5.88 21.62 3.26
C ALA A 195 6.94 21.28 4.33
N SER A 196 7.71 20.21 4.13
CA SER A 196 8.82 19.79 4.98
C SER A 196 10.04 19.64 4.09
N LEU A 197 10.60 20.79 3.72
CA LEU A 197 11.88 20.94 3.02
C LEU A 197 13.07 20.58 3.94
N ASP A 198 12.96 19.52 4.76
CA ASP A 198 14.07 19.07 5.63
C ASP A 198 14.66 17.75 5.12
N PRO A 199 15.76 17.80 4.34
CA PRO A 199 16.50 16.61 3.91
C PRO A 199 16.88 15.66 5.06
N ARG A 200 16.98 16.14 6.31
CA ARG A 200 17.27 15.31 7.49
C ARG A 200 16.08 14.44 7.90
N ALA A 201 14.85 14.94 7.74
CA ALA A 201 13.64 14.17 8.00
C ALA A 201 13.50 13.01 7.02
N ASP A 202 13.77 13.24 5.74
CA ASP A 202 13.65 12.21 4.70
C ASP A 202 14.73 11.12 4.82
N MET A 203 15.97 11.48 5.18
CA MET A 203 17.02 10.47 5.46
C MET A 203 16.62 9.56 6.62
N LYS A 204 15.99 10.12 7.66
CA LYS A 204 15.45 9.35 8.78
C LYS A 204 14.33 8.40 8.35
N HIS A 205 13.50 8.78 7.38
CA HIS A 205 12.49 7.88 6.79
C HIS A 205 13.14 6.68 6.10
N ILE A 206 14.14 6.91 5.24
CA ILE A 206 14.85 5.81 4.56
C ILE A 206 15.46 4.83 5.57
N LEU A 207 16.11 5.34 6.63
CA LEU A 207 16.69 4.49 7.67
C LEU A 207 15.64 3.65 8.41
N ARG A 208 14.48 4.24 8.73
CA ARG A 208 13.37 3.52 9.38
C ARG A 208 12.74 2.48 8.45
N LEU A 209 12.54 2.81 7.17
CA LEU A 209 12.02 1.88 6.16
C LEU A 209 12.97 0.69 5.96
N ARG A 210 14.30 0.94 5.95
CA ARG A 210 15.31 -0.13 5.94
C ARG A 210 15.22 -1.03 7.17
N LYS A 211 14.95 -0.46 8.36
CA LYS A 211 14.70 -1.27 9.57
C LYS A 211 13.45 -2.15 9.43
N MET A 212 12.39 -1.64 8.78
CA MET A 212 11.17 -2.42 8.53
C MET A 212 11.40 -3.61 7.59
N LEU A 213 12.34 -3.53 6.63
CA LEU A 213 12.71 -4.67 5.77
C LEU A 213 13.19 -5.88 6.60
N TYR A 214 13.98 -5.66 7.66
CA TYR A 214 14.40 -6.74 8.56
C TYR A 214 13.22 -7.36 9.32
N VAL A 215 12.24 -6.54 9.71
CA VAL A 215 11.02 -7.02 10.39
C VAL A 215 10.16 -7.86 9.44
N VAL A 216 10.04 -7.46 8.17
CA VAL A 216 9.29 -8.21 7.15
C VAL A 216 9.91 -9.59 6.87
N ASN A 217 11.21 -9.79 7.10
CA ASN A 217 11.84 -11.11 6.96
C ASN A 217 11.27 -12.17 7.90
N CYS A 218 10.61 -11.73 8.98
CA CYS A 218 10.02 -12.58 10.01
C CYS A 218 8.60 -13.06 9.71
N LEU A 219 8.03 -12.69 8.56
CA LEU A 219 6.76 -13.25 8.12
C LEU A 219 6.92 -14.73 7.78
N SER A 220 5.99 -15.55 8.26
CA SER A 220 5.92 -17.00 7.96
C SER A 220 5.40 -17.32 6.56
N CYS A 221 4.95 -16.30 5.82
CA CYS A 221 4.37 -16.42 4.48
C CYS A 221 5.34 -15.87 3.42
N ASP A 222 5.91 -16.73 2.56
CA ASP A 222 6.90 -16.27 1.55
C ASP A 222 6.30 -15.26 0.55
N ARG A 223 5.05 -15.46 0.09
CA ARG A 223 4.36 -14.46 -0.75
C ARG A 223 4.26 -13.09 -0.07
N CYS A 224 4.01 -13.09 1.24
CA CYS A 224 3.92 -11.89 2.06
C CYS A 224 5.29 -11.23 2.26
N ARG A 225 6.36 -12.03 2.39
CA ARG A 225 7.75 -11.54 2.44
C ARG A 225 8.15 -10.86 1.13
N VAL A 226 7.84 -11.49 -0.01
CA VAL A 226 8.09 -10.95 -1.36
C VAL A 226 7.39 -9.60 -1.50
N TRP A 227 6.07 -9.55 -1.30
CA TRP A 227 5.31 -8.31 -1.49
C TRP A 227 5.60 -7.25 -0.44
N GLY A 228 5.85 -7.64 0.81
CA GLY A 228 6.27 -6.70 1.85
C GLY A 228 7.60 -6.03 1.51
N ARG A 229 8.58 -6.79 0.99
CA ARG A 229 9.85 -6.23 0.50
C ARG A 229 9.66 -5.34 -0.71
N VAL A 230 8.93 -5.80 -1.74
CA VAL A 230 8.67 -5.02 -2.96
C VAL A 230 8.04 -3.67 -2.62
N GLN A 231 7.01 -3.68 -1.76
CA GLN A 231 6.33 -2.45 -1.36
C GLN A 231 7.20 -1.51 -0.51
N LEU A 232 7.96 -2.04 0.46
CA LEU A 232 8.87 -1.21 1.27
C LEU A 232 10.04 -0.66 0.44
N HIS A 233 10.63 -1.44 -0.47
CA HIS A 233 11.64 -0.95 -1.40
C HIS A 233 11.09 0.10 -2.36
N GLY A 234 9.85 -0.07 -2.85
CA GLY A 234 9.19 0.94 -3.67
C GLY A 234 8.96 2.24 -2.91
N LEU A 235 8.63 2.15 -1.62
CA LEU A 235 8.46 3.33 -0.76
C LEU A 235 9.80 4.02 -0.50
N ILE A 236 10.87 3.25 -0.26
CA ILE A 236 12.25 3.79 -0.15
C ILE A 236 12.64 4.51 -1.44
N ALA A 237 12.37 3.93 -2.61
CA ALA A 237 12.66 4.53 -3.90
C ALA A 237 11.89 5.85 -4.08
N ALA A 238 10.59 5.88 -3.75
CA ALA A 238 9.81 7.11 -3.76
C ALA A 238 10.42 8.19 -2.85
N THR A 239 10.81 7.83 -1.63
CA THR A 239 11.45 8.76 -0.68
C THR A 239 12.79 9.29 -1.18
N LYS A 240 13.64 8.43 -1.78
CA LYS A 240 14.89 8.88 -2.41
C LYS A 240 14.65 9.94 -3.50
N ILE A 241 13.62 9.76 -4.34
CA ILE A 241 13.26 10.73 -5.38
C ILE A 241 12.82 12.07 -4.76
N HIS A 242 11.98 12.03 -3.73
CA HIS A 242 11.53 13.24 -3.02
C HIS A 242 12.68 14.01 -2.34
N MET A 243 13.76 13.32 -1.98
CA MET A 243 15.02 13.90 -1.48
C MET A 243 15.89 14.56 -2.57
N SER A 244 15.43 14.61 -3.82
CA SER A 244 16.25 15.02 -4.97
C SER A 244 17.51 14.17 -5.14
N MET A 245 17.51 12.91 -4.66
CA MET A 245 18.54 11.98 -5.10
C MET A 245 18.27 11.72 -6.58
N ASP A 246 19.26 12.07 -7.41
CA ASP A 246 19.20 11.88 -8.85
C ASP A 246 18.75 10.44 -9.16
N ALA A 247 17.79 10.30 -10.08
CA ALA A 247 17.18 9.02 -10.45
C ALA A 247 18.22 7.96 -10.84
N LYS A 248 19.39 8.40 -11.32
CA LYS A 248 20.55 7.54 -11.59
C LYS A 248 21.05 6.73 -10.38
N TYR A 249 20.71 7.15 -9.15
CA TYR A 249 21.07 6.46 -7.91
C TYR A 249 20.03 5.42 -7.47
N LEU A 250 18.94 5.25 -8.22
CA LEU A 250 18.03 4.12 -8.02
C LEU A 250 18.60 2.88 -8.73
N SER A 251 18.71 1.79 -7.99
CA SER A 251 18.97 0.49 -8.60
C SER A 251 17.81 0.05 -9.48
N THR A 252 18.06 -0.82 -10.46
CA THR A 252 17.01 -1.42 -11.29
C THR A 252 15.89 -2.05 -10.45
N ASN A 253 16.25 -2.78 -9.39
CA ASN A 253 15.28 -3.38 -8.48
C ASN A 253 14.43 -2.33 -7.74
N GLU A 254 15.01 -1.20 -7.34
CA GLU A 254 14.26 -0.12 -6.71
C GLU A 254 13.25 0.52 -7.67
N LEU A 255 13.62 0.71 -8.94
CA LEU A 255 12.70 1.20 -9.97
C LEU A 255 11.55 0.22 -10.20
N VAL A 256 11.86 -1.08 -10.33
CA VAL A 256 10.84 -2.13 -10.46
C VAL A 256 9.90 -2.13 -9.25
N CYS A 257 10.45 -2.06 -8.04
CA CYS A 257 9.66 -2.01 -6.80
C CYS A 257 8.78 -0.76 -6.70
N LEU A 258 9.26 0.40 -7.16
CA LEU A 258 8.48 1.63 -7.20
C LEU A 258 7.26 1.50 -8.13
N VAL A 259 7.48 0.98 -9.35
CA VAL A 259 6.41 0.75 -10.32
C VAL A 259 5.39 -0.26 -9.79
N HIS A 260 5.86 -1.34 -9.16
CA HIS A 260 4.97 -2.33 -8.54
C HIS A 260 4.19 -1.75 -7.37
N LEU A 261 4.81 -0.98 -6.47
CA LEU A 261 4.09 -0.30 -5.40
C LEU A 261 2.99 0.60 -5.98
N PHE A 262 3.29 1.35 -7.05
CA PHE A 262 2.29 2.21 -7.68
C PHE A 262 1.14 1.38 -8.29
N HIS A 263 1.46 0.29 -8.97
CA HIS A 263 0.46 -0.63 -9.51
C HIS A 263 -0.42 -1.26 -8.42
N LYS A 264 0.16 -1.61 -7.26
CA LYS A 264 -0.59 -2.15 -6.11
C LYS A 264 -1.57 -1.14 -5.52
N LEU A 265 -1.12 0.10 -5.33
CA LEU A 265 -1.99 1.19 -4.86
C LEU A 265 -3.09 1.48 -5.89
N SER A 266 -2.74 1.51 -7.17
CA SER A 266 -3.69 1.70 -8.27
C SER A 266 -4.75 0.58 -8.34
N THR A 267 -4.33 -0.67 -8.11
CA THR A 267 -5.22 -1.81 -7.97
C THR A 267 -6.13 -1.66 -6.75
N SER A 268 -5.59 -1.24 -5.59
CA SER A 268 -6.39 -1.00 -4.38
C SER A 268 -7.47 0.06 -4.59
N VAL A 269 -7.18 1.17 -5.30
CA VAL A 269 -8.18 2.20 -5.62
C VAL A 269 -9.34 1.59 -6.43
N ARG A 270 -9.03 0.78 -7.45
CA ARG A 270 -10.05 0.14 -8.29
C ARG A 270 -10.87 -0.90 -7.53
N GLU A 271 -10.19 -1.80 -6.80
CA GLU A 271 -10.86 -2.88 -6.10
C GLU A 271 -11.65 -2.38 -4.87
N MET A 272 -11.23 -1.28 -4.25
CA MET A 272 -12.01 -0.64 -3.18
C MET A 272 -13.42 -0.24 -3.67
N LYS A 273 -13.52 0.38 -4.86
CA LYS A 273 -14.83 0.70 -5.48
C LYS A 273 -15.68 -0.56 -5.68
N ARG A 274 -15.06 -1.65 -6.11
CA ARG A 274 -15.72 -2.95 -6.29
C ARG A 274 -16.20 -3.53 -4.96
N LEU A 275 -15.35 -3.56 -3.93
CA LEU A 275 -15.68 -4.05 -2.58
C LEU A 275 -16.83 -3.24 -1.96
N GLU A 276 -16.80 -1.91 -2.12
CA GLU A 276 -17.82 -1.00 -1.62
C GLU A 276 -19.19 -1.21 -2.28
N SER A 277 -19.22 -1.65 -3.55
CA SER A 277 -20.46 -1.95 -4.27
C SER A 277 -21.24 -3.15 -3.70
N PHE A 278 -20.57 -4.07 -3.00
CA PHE A 278 -21.19 -5.23 -2.36
C PHE A 278 -21.82 -4.92 -1.00
N ARG A 279 -21.78 -3.65 -0.55
CA ARG A 279 -22.42 -3.26 0.71
C ARG A 279 -23.94 -3.41 0.58
N TRP A 280 -24.49 -4.45 1.19
CA TRP A 280 -25.94 -4.58 1.32
C TRP A 280 -26.48 -3.40 2.15
N ARG A 281 -27.22 -2.49 1.50
CA ARG A 281 -28.01 -1.46 2.17
C ARG A 281 -29.45 -1.94 2.18
N PRO A 282 -30.04 -2.32 3.33
CA PRO A 282 -31.49 -2.52 3.38
C PRO A 282 -32.17 -1.22 2.94
N LYS A 283 -33.11 -1.31 1.97
CA LYS A 283 -33.84 -0.17 1.36
C LYS A 283 -34.58 0.74 2.37
N VAL A 284 -34.61 0.39 3.65
CA VAL A 284 -35.27 1.13 4.74
C VAL A 284 -34.36 2.22 5.34
N TRP A 285 -33.05 2.18 5.06
CA TRP A 285 -32.17 3.27 5.45
C TRP A 285 -32.22 4.38 4.40
N VAL A 286 -33.16 5.31 4.59
CA VAL A 286 -33.03 6.69 4.08
C VAL A 286 -31.60 7.12 4.35
N SER A 287 -30.87 7.41 3.27
CA SER A 287 -29.51 7.94 3.23
C SER A 287 -28.99 8.41 4.59
N SER A 288 -28.43 7.50 5.38
CA SER A 288 -27.74 7.90 6.59
C SER A 288 -26.48 8.62 6.14
N PRO A 289 -26.35 9.93 6.43
CA PRO A 289 -25.10 10.62 6.18
C PRO A 289 -24.04 9.95 7.06
N CYS A 290 -22.86 9.74 6.50
CA CYS A 290 -21.62 9.39 7.18
C CYS A 290 -21.69 9.48 8.74
N LEU A 291 -22.03 8.38 9.41
CA LEU A 291 -21.81 8.18 10.84
C LEU A 291 -20.35 7.75 11.08
#